data_AF-A0A1I1HQG2-F1
#
_entry.id   AF-A0A1I1HQG2-F1
#
_cell.length_a   1.000
_cell.length_b   1.000
_cell.length_c   1.000
_cell.angle_alpha   90.00
_cell.angle_beta   90.00
_cell.angle_gamma   90.00
#
_symmetry.space_group_name_H-M   'P 1'
#
loop_
_entity.id
_entity.type
_entity.pdbx_description
1 polymer ?
#
loop_
_entity_poly.entity_id
_entity_poly.type
_entity_poly.pdbx_seq_one_letter_code
_entity_poly.pdbx_strand_id
1 'polypeptide(L)' 'MRQHDAEQLKEELKWAKEAAVIAEAQQNGFFGSKMLEAQTEQIPAEYQHLTDIDPQTLEQRIERLERDLQHAKQGDWDDD' A
#
# COMPACT_ATOMS: atom_id res chain seq x y z
N MET A 1 8.31 -11.63 18.93
CA MET A 1 7.10 -11.29 18.16
C MET A 1 7.27 -10.15 17.16
N ARG A 2 8.26 -9.24 17.28
CA ARG A 2 8.39 -8.02 16.44
C ARG A 2 8.86 -8.20 14.98
N GLN A 3 9.36 -9.38 14.59
CA GLN A 3 9.86 -9.58 13.21
C GLN A 3 8.72 -9.80 12.20
N HIS A 4 7.60 -10.39 12.64
CA HIS A 4 6.43 -10.60 11.80
C HIS A 4 5.78 -9.26 11.39
N ASP A 5 5.74 -8.29 12.29
CA ASP A 5 5.09 -6.99 12.04
C ASP A 5 5.78 -6.22 10.91
N ALA A 6 7.12 -6.22 10.85
CA ALA A 6 7.87 -5.49 9.84
C ALA A 6 7.77 -6.12 8.43
N GLU A 7 7.65 -7.44 8.34
CA GLU A 7 7.43 -8.13 7.06
C GLU A 7 6.01 -7.90 6.55
N GLN A 8 5.01 -7.98 7.43
CA GLN A 8 3.62 -7.66 7.09
C GLN A 8 3.45 -6.20 6.66
N LEU A 9 4.07 -5.25 7.36
CA LEU A 9 4.02 -3.83 6.98
C LEU A 9 4.66 -3.57 5.61
N LYS A 10 5.74 -4.28 5.26
CA LYS A 10 6.36 -4.17 3.92
C LYS A 10 5.47 -4.73 2.84
N GLU A 11 4.82 -5.85 3.11
CA GLU A 11 3.89 -6.47 2.18
C GLU A 11 2.68 -5.57 1.95
N GLU A 12 2.05 -5.08 3.02
CA GLU A 12 0.94 -4.14 2.95
C GLU A 12 1.35 -2.85 2.23
N LEU A 13 2.53 -2.29 2.53
CA LEU A 13 3.06 -1.10 1.85
C LEU A 13 3.24 -1.34 0.34
N LYS A 14 3.75 -2.50 -0.06
CA LYS A 14 3.93 -2.86 -1.47
C LYS A 14 2.58 -2.86 -2.19
N TRP A 15 1.57 -3.51 -1.62
CA TRP A 15 0.25 -3.62 -2.24
C TRP A 15 -0.52 -2.31 -2.19
N ALA A 16 -0.39 -1.52 -1.13
CA ALA A 16 -0.96 -0.18 -1.06
C ALA A 16 -0.41 0.75 -2.16
N LYS A 17 0.89 0.66 -2.47
CA LYS A 17 1.52 1.40 -3.58
C LYS A 17 0.98 0.98 -4.94
N GLU A 18 0.91 -0.33 -5.20
CA GLU A 18 0.31 -0.85 -6.45
C GLU A 18 -1.17 -0.45 -6.59
N ALA A 19 -1.93 -0.53 -5.49
CA ALA A 19 -3.32 -0.11 -5.46
C ALA A 19 -3.49 1.39 -5.72
N ALA A 20 -2.59 2.24 -5.22
CA ALA A 20 -2.62 3.69 -5.47
C ALA A 20 -2.41 4.01 -6.95
N VAL A 21 -1.46 3.32 -7.60
CA VAL A 21 -1.23 3.47 -9.06
C VAL A 21 -2.47 3.07 -9.85
N ILE A 22 -3.13 1.97 -9.45
CA ILE A 22 -4.37 1.52 -10.07
C ILE A 22 -5.47 2.56 -9.88
N ALA A 23 -5.72 3.00 -8.64
CA ALA A 23 -6.75 3.97 -8.32
C ALA A 23 -6.55 5.32 -9.04
N GLU A 24 -5.31 5.82 -9.10
CA GLU A 24 -4.96 7.04 -9.82
C GLU A 24 -5.21 6.89 -11.33
N ALA A 25 -4.80 5.76 -11.92
CA ALA A 25 -5.02 5.53 -13.34
C ALA A 25 -6.51 5.32 -13.68
N GLN A 26 -7.29 4.71 -12.79
CA GLN A 26 -8.75 4.64 -12.91
C GLN A 26 -9.36 6.05 -12.88
N GLN A 27 -8.92 6.92 -11.95
CA GLN A 27 -9.38 8.31 -11.84
C GLN A 27 -9.02 9.15 -13.07
N ASN A 28 -7.85 8.89 -13.66
CA ASN A 28 -7.38 9.55 -14.88
C ASN A 28 -8.02 9.00 -16.17
N GLY A 29 -8.95 8.05 -16.08
CA GLY A 29 -9.69 7.51 -17.23
C GLY A 29 -8.92 6.44 -18.03
N PHE A 30 -7.86 5.85 -17.48
CA PHE A 30 -7.16 4.70 -18.06
C PHE A 30 -7.85 3.35 -17.76
N PHE A 31 -9.09 3.40 -17.25
CA PHE A 31 -9.92 2.23 -16.96
C PHE A 31 -10.08 1.37 -18.23
N GLY A 32 -9.60 0.12 -18.18
CA GLY A 32 -9.64 -0.83 -19.32
C GLY A 32 -8.34 -0.99 -20.11
N SER A 33 -7.23 -0.40 -19.65
CA SER A 33 -5.91 -0.82 -20.16
C SER A 33 -5.62 -2.25 -19.69
N LYS A 34 -5.26 -3.14 -20.62
CA LYS A 34 -4.81 -4.52 -20.31
C LYS A 34 -3.69 -4.56 -19.28
N MET A 35 -2.88 -3.50 -19.22
CA MET A 35 -1.82 -3.35 -18.24
C MET A 35 -2.37 -3.17 -16.82
N LEU A 36 -3.43 -2.38 -16.66
CA LEU A 36 -4.09 -2.14 -15.38
C LEU A 36 -4.86 -3.36 -14.88
N GLU A 37 -5.53 -4.09 -15.79
CA GLU A 37 -6.18 -5.36 -15.46
C GLU A 37 -5.16 -6.36 -14.92
N ALA A 38 -4.05 -6.56 -15.65
CA ALA A 38 -2.97 -7.45 -15.23
C ALA A 38 -2.30 -7.01 -13.90
N GLN A 39 -2.27 -5.71 -13.61
CA GLN A 39 -1.72 -5.17 -12.36
C GLN A 39 -2.69 -5.40 -11.20
N THR A 40 -3.99 -5.25 -11.44
CA THR A 40 -5.05 -5.54 -10.45
C THR A 40 -5.11 -7.03 -10.12
N GLU A 41 -4.94 -7.90 -11.11
CA GLU A 41 -4.88 -9.36 -10.92
C GLU A 41 -3.65 -9.83 -10.13
N GLN A 42 -2.57 -9.04 -10.12
CA GLN A 42 -1.39 -9.34 -9.30
C GLN A 42 -1.60 -9.02 -7.83
N ILE A 43 -2.56 -8.16 -7.48
CA ILE A 43 -2.88 -7.82 -6.11
C ILE A 43 -3.60 -9.02 -5.45
N PRO A 44 -3.10 -9.54 -4.33
CA PRO A 44 -3.73 -10.62 -3.60
C PRO A 44 -5.16 -10.24 -3.19
N ALA A 45 -6.07 -11.20 -3.15
CA ALA A 45 -7.48 -10.96 -2.83
C ALA A 45 -7.69 -10.22 -1.49
N GLU A 46 -6.82 -10.45 -0.51
CA GLU A 46 -6.84 -9.74 0.77
C GLU A 46 -6.57 -8.24 0.66
N TYR A 47 -5.87 -7.78 -0.39
CA TYR A 47 -5.52 -6.38 -0.65
C TYR A 47 -6.29 -5.77 -1.81
N GLN A 48 -7.15 -6.52 -2.52
CA GLN A 48 -7.96 -5.99 -3.62
C GLN A 48 -8.86 -4.84 -3.17
N HIS A 49 -9.36 -4.88 -1.93
CA HIS A 49 -10.16 -3.78 -1.37
C HIS A 49 -9.41 -2.43 -1.34
N LEU A 50 -8.07 -2.43 -1.43
CA LEU A 50 -7.27 -1.21 -1.50
C LEU A 50 -7.44 -0.50 -2.85
N THR A 51 -7.72 -1.22 -3.95
CA THR A 51 -7.88 -0.59 -5.27
C THR A 51 -9.16 0.25 -5.38
N ASP A 52 -10.14 0.01 -4.52
CA ASP A 52 -11.39 0.76 -4.44
C ASP A 52 -11.27 2.03 -3.58
N ILE A 53 -10.14 2.22 -2.88
CA ILE A 53 -9.90 3.39 -2.02
C ILE A 53 -9.42 4.57 -2.86
N ASP A 54 -9.83 5.78 -2.48
CA ASP A 54 -9.36 7.01 -3.11
C ASP A 54 -7.82 7.13 -3.05
N PRO A 55 -7.16 7.53 -4.16
CA PRO A 55 -5.70 7.59 -4.21
C PRO A 55 -5.08 8.51 -3.16
N GLN A 56 -5.73 9.62 -2.78
CA GLN A 56 -5.23 10.49 -1.72
C GLN A 56 -5.24 9.79 -0.35
N THR A 57 -6.25 8.95 -0.11
CA THR A 57 -6.36 8.18 1.13
C THR A 57 -5.32 7.06 1.18
N LEU A 58 -5.05 6.41 0.04
CA LEU A 58 -3.97 5.44 -0.08
C LEU A 58 -2.60 6.09 0.14
N GLU A 59 -2.37 7.28 -0.40
CA GLU A 59 -1.12 8.02 -0.24
C GLU A 59 -0.84 8.33 1.24
N GLN A 60 -1.83 8.82 1.98
CA GLN A 60 -1.71 9.02 3.42
C GLN A 60 -1.44 7.72 4.19
N ARG A 61 -2.07 6.61 3.76
CA ARG A 61 -1.83 5.29 4.36
C ARG A 61 -0.42 4.79 4.08
N ILE A 62 0.09 5.00 2.86
CA ILE A 62 1.47 4.68 2.47
C ILE A 62 2.46 5.45 3.34
N GLU A 63 2.29 6.77 3.47
CA GLU A 63 3.16 7.60 4.32
C GLU A 63 3.19 7.12 5.77
N ARG A 64 2.01 6.75 6.31
CA ARG A 64 1.91 6.19 7.65
C ARG A 64 2.61 4.85 7.79
N LEU A 65 2.38 3.93 6.85
CA LEU A 65 3.05 2.61 6.82
C LEU A 65 4.56 2.76 6.70
N GLU A 66 5.05 3.73 5.92
CA GLU A 66 6.48 4.03 5.80
C GLU A 66 7.07 4.55 7.12
N ARG A 67 6.36 5.44 7.83
CA ARG A 67 6.77 5.85 9.19
C ARG A 67 6.78 4.67 10.13
N ASP A 68 5.72 3.87 10.17
CA ASP A 68 5.61 2.71 11.07
C ASP A 68 6.74 1.72 10.78
N LEU A 69 7.12 1.54 9.50
CA LEU A 69 8.28 0.76 9.10
C LEU A 69 9.61 1.37 9.54
N GLN A 70 9.76 2.69 9.46
CA GLN A 70 10.94 3.39 9.94
C GLN A 70 11.07 3.25 11.46
N HIS A 71 9.98 3.44 12.22
CA HIS A 71 9.93 3.25 13.67
C HIS A 71 10.22 1.79 14.04
N ALA A 72 9.61 0.83 13.35
CA ALA A 72 9.86 -0.60 13.57
C ALA A 72 11.30 -1.02 13.26
N LYS A 73 11.95 -0.37 12.27
CA LYS A 73 13.35 -0.59 11.90
C LYS A 73 14.33 0.11 12.85
N GLN A 74 13.96 1.27 13.40
CA GLN A 74 14.78 2.01 14.36
C GLN A 74 14.68 1.45 15.78
N GLY A 75 13.55 0.87 16.17
CA GLY A 75 13.39 0.11 17.42
C GLY A 75 13.68 0.86 18.72
N ASP A 76 13.92 2.17 18.69
CA ASP A 76 14.47 2.93 19.82
C ASP A 76 14.12 4.42 19.65
N TRP A 77 13.72 5.08 20.74
CA TRP A 77 13.30 6.50 20.89
C TRP A 77 11.88 6.80 20.35
N ASP A 78 10.83 7.05 21.12
CA ASP A 78 10.72 7.89 22.33
C ASP A 78 9.73 7.30 23.37
N ASP A 79 10.27 7.08 24.57
CA ASP A 79 9.58 7.10 25.86
C ASP A 79 9.93 8.49 26.42
N ASP A 80 9.14 9.52 26.08
CA ASP A 80 9.16 10.86 26.73
C ASP A 80 7.78 11.54 26.60
#